data_AF-A0A2V6KFG8-F1
#
_entry.id   AF-A0A2V6KFG8-F1
#
_cell.length_a   1.000
_cell.length_b   1.000
_cell.length_c   1.000
_cell.angle_alpha   90.00
_cell.angle_beta   90.00
_cell.angle_gamma   90.00
#
_symmetry.space_group_name_H-M   'P 1'
#
loop_
_entity.id
_entity.type
_entity.pdbx_description
1 polymer ?
#
loop_
_entity_poly.entity_id
_entity_poly.type
_entity_poly.pdbx_seq_one_letter_code
_entity_poly.pdbx_strand_id
1 'polypeptide(L)'
;MTANQCDIGLIGLAVMGENLVLNMESKGFLVAVFNRTTEVTEKFKGGRGKGKNIQPTRTIEEFVGALKRPRKAMIMVKAGAPVDAVIGQLAPLLEKGDVIIDGGNSLFTDTQRRCKDLEGRGIHFVGCGVSGGEEGALKGPSLMPGGSRESWEMIAPIFRKIAAQVDGEPCCRYMGPDGAGHYVKMVHNGIEYGDMQLICEAYAILKNVLGMDAPQLAETFTEWNKGELDSYLIEITSQIFRKIDPDTGKPLVDVILDKAGQKGTGIWTLQSAIQQSVVISTINAAVEARVISSRKDERVASSKILPQPKPKKFTGDRGQLVDAVRNAL
;
A
#
# COMPACT_ATOMS: atom_id res chain seq x y z
N MET A 1 35.41 16.80 11.34
CA MET A 1 35.31 15.63 10.46
C MET A 1 34.09 15.83 9.59
N THR A 2 34.26 16.04 8.28
CA THR A 2 33.13 16.11 7.34
C THR A 2 32.41 14.76 7.41
N ALA A 3 31.27 14.71 8.09
CA ALA A 3 30.43 13.51 8.12
C ALA A 3 30.15 13.12 6.66
N ASN A 4 30.31 11.84 6.32
CA ASN A 4 29.90 11.33 5.02
C ASN A 4 28.42 11.68 4.85
N GLN A 5 28.12 12.62 3.96
CA GLN A 5 26.75 13.05 3.72
C GLN A 5 25.93 11.89 3.14
N CYS A 6 24.68 11.77 3.56
CA CYS A 6 23.76 10.72 3.14
C CYS A 6 23.16 11.01 1.75
N ASP A 7 22.90 9.95 0.98
CA ASP A 7 22.32 10.04 -0.37
C ASP A 7 20.85 10.44 -0.35
N ILE A 8 20.14 10.06 0.71
CA ILE A 8 18.71 10.33 0.94
C ILE A 8 18.43 10.31 2.44
N GLY A 9 17.40 11.03 2.86
CA GLY A 9 16.86 10.98 4.21
C GLY A 9 15.43 10.45 4.24
N LEU A 10 15.05 9.76 5.32
CA LEU A 10 13.68 9.32 5.56
C LEU A 10 13.16 9.78 6.94
N ILE A 11 12.00 10.42 6.94
CA ILE A 11 11.27 10.90 8.12
C ILE A 11 10.07 10.00 8.37
N GLY A 12 9.99 9.41 9.57
CA GLY A 12 8.90 8.53 9.98
C GLY A 12 9.29 7.06 9.96
N LEU A 13 9.55 6.50 11.14
CA LEU A 13 10.12 5.17 11.33
C LEU A 13 9.08 4.17 11.89
N ALA A 14 7.88 4.18 11.31
CA ALA A 14 6.98 3.02 11.44
C ALA A 14 7.52 1.85 10.59
N VAL A 15 6.89 0.67 10.64
CA VAL A 15 7.38 -0.54 9.95
C VAL A 15 7.66 -0.31 8.47
N MET A 16 6.79 0.40 7.75
CA MET A 16 7.01 0.78 6.34
C MET A 16 8.26 1.63 6.14
N GLY A 17 8.47 2.65 7.00
CA GLY A 17 9.63 3.54 6.92
C GLY A 17 10.93 2.82 7.25
N GLU A 18 10.95 2.01 8.32
CA GLU A 18 12.10 1.16 8.66
C GLU A 18 12.47 0.24 7.50
N ASN A 19 11.48 -0.41 6.88
CA ASN A 19 11.71 -1.35 5.78
C ASN A 19 12.27 -0.66 4.53
N LEU A 20 11.76 0.53 4.17
CA LEU A 20 12.31 1.32 3.08
C LEU A 20 13.75 1.76 3.34
N VAL A 21 14.08 2.18 4.57
CA VAL A 21 15.46 2.54 4.94
C VAL A 21 16.38 1.32 4.79
N LEU A 22 15.96 0.17 5.30
CA LEU A 22 16.74 -1.08 5.19
C LEU A 22 16.92 -1.53 3.74
N ASN A 23 15.89 -1.35 2.91
CA ASN A 23 15.97 -1.61 1.48
C ASN A 23 17.01 -0.69 0.81
N MET A 24 16.89 0.63 0.99
CA MET A 24 17.87 1.60 0.47
C MET A 24 19.30 1.28 0.92
N GLU A 25 19.50 0.98 2.21
CA GLU A 25 20.80 0.63 2.75
C GLU A 25 21.37 -0.65 2.13
N SER A 26 20.54 -1.67 1.93
CA SER A 26 20.95 -2.92 1.28
C SER A 26 21.39 -2.73 -0.19
N LYS A 27 21.00 -1.62 -0.83
CA LYS A 27 21.42 -1.24 -2.18
C LYS A 27 22.63 -0.30 -2.20
N GLY A 28 23.27 -0.09 -1.05
CA GLY A 28 24.51 0.66 -0.89
C GLY A 28 24.31 2.17 -0.71
N PHE A 29 23.10 2.64 -0.43
CA PHE A 29 22.85 4.05 -0.14
C PHE A 29 23.07 4.36 1.34
N LEU A 30 23.68 5.51 1.64
CA LEU A 30 23.74 6.04 3.00
C LEU A 30 22.44 6.78 3.29
N VAL A 31 21.74 6.40 4.36
CA VAL A 31 20.42 6.93 4.67
C VAL A 31 20.42 7.68 6.00
N ALA A 32 20.04 8.95 5.98
CA ALA A 32 19.75 9.70 7.20
C ALA A 32 18.33 9.37 7.68
N VAL A 33 18.14 9.16 8.97
CA VAL A 33 16.80 8.86 9.52
C VAL A 33 16.43 9.82 10.63
N PHE A 34 15.16 10.21 10.62
CA PHE A 34 14.58 11.08 11.63
C PHE A 34 13.16 10.61 11.97
N ASN A 35 12.79 10.75 13.23
CA ASN A 35 11.44 10.53 13.69
C ASN A 35 11.14 11.53 14.81
N ARG A 36 9.93 12.09 14.83
CA ARG A 36 9.52 13.09 15.84
C ARG A 36 9.76 12.62 17.28
N THR A 37 9.52 11.34 17.53
CA THR A 37 9.81 10.68 18.81
C THR A 37 11.17 10.02 18.71
N THR A 38 12.17 10.61 19.36
CA THR A 38 13.60 10.22 19.26
C THR A 38 13.83 8.76 19.66
N GLU A 39 13.08 8.25 20.63
CA GLU A 39 13.17 6.86 21.11
C GLU A 39 12.91 5.85 19.99
N VAL A 40 12.09 6.20 18.98
CA VAL A 40 11.85 5.35 17.80
C VAL A 40 13.11 5.25 16.95
N THR A 41 13.79 6.38 16.72
CA THR A 41 15.08 6.41 15.99
C THR A 41 16.14 5.60 16.71
N GLU A 42 16.27 5.76 18.03
CA GLU A 42 17.24 5.02 18.84
C GLU A 42 16.93 3.52 18.86
N LYS A 43 15.65 3.14 19.01
CA LYS A 43 15.21 1.74 18.94
C LYS A 43 15.54 1.12 17.58
N PHE A 44 15.27 1.83 16.49
CA PHE A 44 15.60 1.35 15.14
C PHE A 44 17.12 1.18 14.97
N LYS A 45 17.92 2.18 15.37
CA LYS A 45 19.39 2.11 15.25
C LYS A 45 20.02 1.03 16.14
N GLY A 46 19.49 0.83 17.34
CA GLY A 46 19.93 -0.22 18.27
C GLY A 46 19.47 -1.63 17.88
N GLY A 47 18.38 -1.73 17.13
CA GLY A 47 17.80 -2.98 16.64
C GLY A 47 18.13 -3.25 15.17
N ARG A 48 17.12 -3.14 14.30
CA ARG A 48 17.20 -3.55 12.89
C ARG A 48 18.20 -2.76 12.06
N GLY A 49 18.51 -1.52 12.46
CA GLY A 49 19.50 -0.63 11.85
C GLY A 49 20.93 -0.76 12.41
N LYS A 50 21.18 -1.70 13.34
CA LYS A 50 22.49 -1.86 13.99
C LYS A 50 23.54 -2.35 12.99
N GLY A 51 24.71 -1.71 12.99
CA GLY A 51 25.82 -2.06 12.10
C GLY A 51 25.63 -1.67 10.63
N LYS A 52 24.54 -0.98 10.29
CA LYS A 52 24.19 -0.55 8.94
C LYS A 52 24.61 0.88 8.65
N ASN A 53 24.72 1.22 7.36
CA ASN A 53 25.04 2.55 6.84
C ASN A 53 23.87 3.54 6.97
N ILE A 54 23.36 3.68 8.19
CA ILE A 54 22.22 4.50 8.56
C ILE A 54 22.68 5.52 9.59
N GLN A 55 22.47 6.81 9.30
CA GLN A 55 22.80 7.93 10.17
C GLN A 55 21.54 8.37 10.94
N PRO A 56 21.44 8.07 12.25
CA PRO A 56 20.36 8.62 13.07
C PRO A 56 20.58 10.11 13.30
N THR A 57 19.49 10.87 13.32
CA THR A 57 19.48 12.31 13.63
C THR A 57 18.40 12.61 14.66
N ARG A 58 18.65 13.61 15.52
CA ARG A 58 17.79 13.94 16.68
C ARG A 58 16.95 15.18 16.43
N THR A 59 17.39 16.07 15.55
CA THR A 59 16.62 17.26 15.14
C THR A 59 16.47 17.32 13.63
N ILE A 60 15.52 18.15 13.17
CA ILE A 60 15.29 18.34 11.73
C ILE A 60 16.47 19.07 11.06
N GLU A 61 17.18 19.92 11.78
CA GLU A 61 18.40 20.61 11.32
C GLU A 61 19.55 19.62 11.15
N GLU A 62 19.75 18.71 12.11
CA GLU A 62 20.72 17.62 11.99
C GLU A 62 20.39 16.72 10.79
N PHE A 63 19.10 16.40 10.61
CA PHE A 63 18.62 15.62 9.47
C PHE A 63 18.95 16.29 8.13
N VAL A 64 18.59 17.56 7.97
CA VAL A 64 18.84 18.32 6.72
C VAL A 64 20.33 18.54 6.49
N GLY A 65 21.11 18.79 7.54
CA GLY A 65 22.56 18.96 7.48
C GLY A 65 23.33 17.69 7.09
N ALA A 66 22.75 16.52 7.34
CA ALA A 66 23.32 15.23 6.98
C ALA A 66 23.19 14.88 5.49
N LEU A 67 22.33 15.56 4.72
CA LEU A 67 22.03 15.19 3.32
C LEU A 67 22.99 15.82 2.31
N LYS A 68 23.37 15.04 1.28
CA LYS A 68 24.03 15.55 0.08
C LYS A 68 23.11 16.54 -0.65
N ARG A 69 23.69 17.53 -1.34
CA ARG A 69 22.95 18.43 -2.24
C ARG A 69 22.89 17.88 -3.67
N PRO A 70 21.79 18.05 -4.42
CA PRO A 70 20.48 18.49 -3.95
C PRO A 70 19.90 17.47 -2.94
N ARG A 71 19.33 17.99 -1.85
CA ARG A 71 18.85 17.18 -0.72
C ARG A 71 17.60 16.43 -1.11
N LYS A 72 17.49 15.19 -0.65
CA LYS A 72 16.37 14.29 -0.93
C LYS A 72 15.79 13.84 0.40
N ALA A 73 14.61 14.34 0.75
CA ALA A 73 13.95 14.05 2.02
C ALA A 73 12.62 13.34 1.77
N MET A 74 12.55 12.05 2.10
CA MET A 74 11.34 11.23 1.99
C MET A 74 10.55 11.25 3.31
N ILE A 75 9.24 11.42 3.22
CA ILE A 75 8.29 11.47 4.32
C ILE A 75 7.44 10.19 4.30
N MET A 76 7.45 9.46 5.41
CA MET A 76 6.68 8.23 5.65
C MET A 76 5.89 8.35 6.96
N VAL A 77 5.02 9.35 7.03
CA VAL A 77 4.14 9.61 8.19
C VAL A 77 2.67 9.44 7.82
N LYS A 78 1.78 9.55 8.81
CA LYS A 78 0.33 9.51 8.59
C LYS A 78 -0.08 10.64 7.62
N ALA A 79 -0.86 10.30 6.59
CA ALA A 79 -1.35 11.25 5.60
C ALA A 79 -2.17 12.40 6.22
N GLY A 80 -2.26 13.52 5.50
CA GLY A 80 -2.96 14.74 5.91
C GLY A 80 -2.06 15.70 6.71
N ALA A 81 -2.60 16.32 7.75
CA ALA A 81 -1.93 17.35 8.54
C ALA A 81 -0.51 17.00 9.04
N PRO A 82 -0.18 15.74 9.42
CA PRO A 82 1.18 15.41 9.83
C PRO A 82 2.21 15.57 8.70
N VAL A 83 1.85 15.31 7.43
CA VAL A 83 2.74 15.55 6.29
C VAL A 83 2.98 17.05 6.12
N ASP A 84 1.93 17.86 6.20
CA ASP A 84 2.03 19.32 6.07
C ASP A 84 2.89 19.94 7.18
N ALA A 85 2.78 19.42 8.41
CA ALA A 85 3.62 19.83 9.53
C ALA A 85 5.12 19.52 9.30
N VAL A 86 5.44 18.36 8.72
CA VAL A 86 6.82 17.99 8.38
C VAL A 86 7.35 18.86 7.24
N ILE A 87 6.54 19.13 6.21
CA ILE A 87 6.91 20.05 5.12
C ILE A 87 7.20 21.45 5.68
N GLY A 88 6.39 21.94 6.62
CA GLY A 88 6.59 23.23 7.28
C GLY A 88 7.89 23.34 8.08
N GLN A 89 8.40 22.23 8.61
CA GLN A 89 9.71 22.17 9.29
C GLN A 89 10.88 22.03 8.31
N LEU A 90 10.71 21.21 7.28
CA LEU A 90 11.76 20.98 6.27
C LEU A 90 12.01 22.21 5.43
N ALA A 91 10.95 22.78 4.86
CA ALA A 91 11.08 23.75 3.79
C ALA A 91 11.95 24.96 4.19
N PRO A 92 11.85 25.59 5.39
CA PRO A 92 12.75 26.66 5.86
C PRO A 92 14.25 26.33 5.82
N LEU A 93 14.61 25.04 5.89
CA LEU A 93 16.00 24.56 5.96
C LEU A 93 16.53 24.06 4.60
N LEU A 94 15.66 23.96 3.59
CA LEU A 94 16.00 23.53 2.24
C LEU A 94 16.33 24.72 1.33
N GLU A 95 17.13 24.45 0.32
CA GLU A 95 17.55 25.41 -0.71
C GLU A 95 16.89 25.09 -2.06
N LYS A 96 16.99 26.01 -3.01
CA LYS A 96 16.49 25.81 -4.38
C LYS A 96 17.13 24.55 -5.00
N GLY A 97 16.30 23.70 -5.60
CA GLY A 97 16.69 22.42 -6.21
C GLY A 97 16.61 21.21 -5.27
N ASP A 98 16.39 21.40 -3.97
CA ASP A 98 16.14 20.30 -3.04
C ASP A 98 14.77 19.65 -3.29
N VAL A 99 14.63 18.39 -2.89
CA VAL A 99 13.46 17.54 -3.17
C VAL A 99 12.84 17.01 -1.88
N ILE A 100 11.55 17.27 -1.69
CA ILE A 100 10.71 16.59 -0.69
C ILE A 100 9.88 15.52 -1.40
N ILE A 101 9.84 14.32 -0.83
CA ILE A 101 9.11 13.17 -1.37
C ILE A 101 8.09 12.71 -0.32
N ASP A 102 6.81 12.73 -0.63
CA ASP A 102 5.78 12.10 0.20
C ASP A 102 5.54 10.68 -0.31
N GLY A 103 5.92 9.68 0.51
CA GLY A 103 5.73 8.26 0.20
C GLY A 103 4.48 7.64 0.83
N GLY A 104 3.63 8.47 1.46
CA GLY A 104 2.40 8.02 2.10
C GLY A 104 1.28 7.68 1.13
N ASN A 105 0.12 7.29 1.67
CA ASN A 105 -1.13 7.20 0.90
C ASN A 105 -1.87 8.54 0.98
N SER A 106 -1.25 9.61 0.48
CA SER A 106 -1.85 10.95 0.44
C SER A 106 -2.85 11.09 -0.72
N LEU A 107 -3.84 11.97 -0.56
CA LEU A 107 -4.75 12.32 -1.65
C LEU A 107 -3.98 13.13 -2.71
N PHE A 108 -4.22 12.86 -3.99
CA PHE A 108 -3.48 13.49 -5.09
C PHE A 108 -3.67 15.02 -5.14
N THR A 109 -4.83 15.53 -4.73
CA THR A 109 -5.09 16.97 -4.66
C THR A 109 -4.26 17.67 -3.58
N ASP A 110 -3.97 17.00 -2.46
CA ASP A 110 -3.04 17.50 -1.45
C ASP A 110 -1.63 17.61 -2.03
N THR A 111 -1.24 16.66 -2.88
CA THR A 111 0.05 16.69 -3.58
C THR A 111 0.12 17.85 -4.55
N GLN A 112 -0.92 18.06 -5.37
CA GLN A 112 -1.00 19.22 -6.28
C GLN A 112 -0.88 20.54 -5.52
N ARG A 113 -1.58 20.68 -4.38
CA ARG A 113 -1.47 21.85 -3.51
C ARG A 113 -0.03 22.02 -2.99
N ARG A 114 0.58 20.97 -2.44
CA ARG A 114 1.96 21.00 -1.91
C ARG A 114 3.00 21.35 -2.99
N CYS A 115 2.85 20.83 -4.20
CA CYS A 115 3.68 21.21 -5.34
C CYS A 115 3.63 22.73 -5.58
N LYS A 116 2.42 23.29 -5.64
CA LYS A 116 2.20 24.74 -5.84
C LYS A 116 2.75 25.59 -4.69
N ASP A 117 2.53 25.16 -3.45
CA ASP A 117 2.98 25.88 -2.25
C ASP A 117 4.51 25.99 -2.18
N LEU A 118 5.23 25.00 -2.73
CA LEU A 118 6.70 24.93 -2.72
C LEU A 118 7.37 25.51 -3.97
N GLU A 119 6.62 25.68 -5.07
CA GLU A 119 7.12 26.18 -6.34
C GLU A 119 7.82 27.56 -6.21
N GLY A 120 7.21 28.49 -5.48
CA GLY A 120 7.78 29.82 -5.23
C GLY A 120 9.09 29.83 -4.45
N ARG A 121 9.44 28.70 -3.80
CA ARG A 121 10.70 28.50 -3.07
C ARG A 121 11.75 27.76 -3.90
N GLY A 122 11.39 27.29 -5.08
CA GLY A 122 12.25 26.45 -5.92
C GLY A 122 12.55 25.09 -5.31
N ILE A 123 11.72 24.60 -4.39
CA ILE A 123 11.83 23.25 -3.80
C ILE A 123 10.94 22.32 -4.61
N HIS A 124 11.48 21.19 -5.07
CA HIS A 124 10.69 20.19 -5.77
C HIS A 124 9.87 19.35 -4.78
N PHE A 125 8.66 19.01 -5.18
CA PHE A 125 7.80 18.08 -4.45
C PHE A 125 7.46 16.87 -5.31
N VAL A 126 7.58 15.68 -4.75
CA VAL A 126 7.23 14.40 -5.38
C VAL A 126 6.20 13.69 -4.53
N GLY A 127 5.02 13.40 -5.08
CA GLY A 127 4.09 12.44 -4.51
C GLY A 127 4.37 11.04 -5.06
N CYS A 128 4.78 10.10 -4.22
CA CYS A 128 5.15 8.76 -4.64
C CYS A 128 4.30 7.70 -3.94
N GLY A 129 3.41 7.05 -4.71
CA GLY A 129 2.76 5.86 -4.23
C GLY A 129 3.75 4.73 -3.96
N VAL A 130 3.64 4.07 -2.80
CA VAL A 130 4.45 2.90 -2.43
C VAL A 130 3.52 1.70 -2.21
N SER A 131 3.69 0.61 -2.97
CA SER A 131 2.89 -0.62 -2.85
C SER A 131 3.74 -1.88 -2.61
N GLY A 132 3.14 -2.91 -2.02
CA GLY A 132 3.80 -4.18 -1.65
C GLY A 132 3.79 -4.49 -0.14
N GLY A 133 3.17 -3.65 0.69
CA GLY A 133 3.10 -3.85 2.14
C GLY A 133 4.46 -3.78 2.82
N GLU A 134 4.53 -4.29 4.06
CA GLU A 134 5.75 -4.25 4.87
C GLU A 134 6.88 -5.04 4.21
N GLU A 135 6.61 -6.25 3.73
CA GLU A 135 7.62 -7.09 3.07
C GLU A 135 8.08 -6.50 1.74
N GLY A 136 7.15 -5.99 0.92
CA GLY A 136 7.50 -5.31 -0.33
C GLY A 136 8.37 -4.08 -0.09
N ALA A 137 8.07 -3.27 0.93
CA ALA A 137 8.93 -2.13 1.29
C ALA A 137 10.39 -2.56 1.57
N LEU A 138 10.59 -3.74 2.18
CA LEU A 138 11.90 -4.27 2.54
C LEU A 138 12.65 -4.88 1.35
N LYS A 139 11.95 -5.62 0.49
CA LYS A 139 12.56 -6.43 -0.59
C LYS A 139 12.55 -5.75 -1.95
N GLY A 140 11.53 -4.94 -2.21
CA GLY A 140 11.26 -4.32 -3.51
C GLY A 140 9.80 -3.91 -3.64
N PRO A 141 9.43 -2.64 -3.40
CA PRO A 141 8.06 -2.19 -3.59
C PRO A 141 7.82 -1.80 -5.06
N SER A 142 6.54 -1.64 -5.42
CA SER A 142 6.17 -0.86 -6.59
C SER A 142 6.15 0.63 -6.21
N LEU A 143 6.82 1.47 -7.00
CA LEU A 143 6.99 2.90 -6.75
C LEU A 143 6.40 3.72 -7.90
N MET A 144 5.51 4.65 -7.55
CA MET A 144 4.74 5.47 -8.49
C MET A 144 5.00 6.96 -8.25
N PRO A 145 6.21 7.49 -8.54
CA PRO A 145 6.51 8.91 -8.35
C PRO A 145 5.86 9.81 -9.41
N GLY A 146 5.21 10.87 -8.95
CA GLY A 146 4.77 12.02 -9.74
C GLY A 146 5.31 13.33 -9.16
N GLY A 147 5.51 14.32 -10.02
CA GLY A 147 6.16 15.59 -9.70
C GLY A 147 6.87 16.17 -10.94
N SER A 148 7.76 17.13 -10.76
CA SER A 148 8.52 17.69 -11.90
C SER A 148 9.46 16.65 -12.55
N ARG A 149 9.71 16.77 -13.85
CA ARG A 149 10.64 15.88 -14.58
C ARG A 149 12.05 15.93 -14.00
N GLU A 150 12.51 17.11 -13.62
CA GLU A 150 13.79 17.34 -12.96
C GLU A 150 13.90 16.56 -11.64
N SER A 151 12.87 16.65 -10.78
CA SER A 151 12.86 15.90 -9.53
C SER A 151 12.87 14.39 -9.73
N TRP A 152 12.23 13.89 -10.80
CA TRP A 152 12.29 12.47 -11.17
C TRP A 152 13.72 12.05 -11.52
N GLU A 153 14.43 12.81 -12.36
CA GLU A 153 15.82 12.52 -12.73
C GLU A 153 16.74 12.47 -11.52
N MET A 154 16.50 13.32 -10.51
CA MET A 154 17.25 13.31 -9.25
C MET A 154 17.01 12.05 -8.40
N ILE A 155 15.77 11.52 -8.33
CA ILE A 155 15.42 10.40 -7.44
C ILE A 155 15.48 9.02 -8.13
N ALA A 156 15.34 8.98 -9.45
CA ALA A 156 15.25 7.74 -10.23
C ALA A 156 16.39 6.74 -9.96
N PRO A 157 17.67 7.15 -9.81
CA PRO A 157 18.75 6.20 -9.53
C PRO A 157 18.58 5.41 -8.23
N ILE A 158 17.98 6.03 -7.21
CA ILE A 158 17.66 5.37 -5.93
C ILE A 158 16.41 4.52 -6.10
N PHE A 159 15.34 5.12 -6.60
CA PHE A 159 14.01 4.51 -6.64
C PHE A 159 13.97 3.27 -7.54
N ARG A 160 14.65 3.31 -8.70
CA ARG A 160 14.75 2.14 -9.59
C ARG A 160 15.53 0.97 -8.97
N LYS A 161 16.54 1.24 -8.13
CA LYS A 161 17.34 0.19 -7.48
C LYS A 161 16.62 -0.49 -6.32
N ILE A 162 15.80 0.26 -5.59
CA ILE A 162 15.07 -0.27 -4.44
C ILE A 162 13.74 -0.91 -4.83
N ALA A 163 13.21 -0.63 -6.03
CA ALA A 163 11.96 -1.21 -6.53
C ALA A 163 12.07 -2.72 -6.81
N ALA A 164 10.93 -3.40 -6.81
CA ALA A 164 10.83 -4.76 -7.34
C ALA A 164 11.35 -4.83 -8.79
N GLN A 165 11.91 -5.97 -9.19
CA GLN A 165 12.42 -6.22 -10.53
C GLN A 165 11.61 -7.36 -11.16
N VAL A 166 11.12 -7.15 -12.38
CA VAL A 166 10.43 -8.18 -13.18
C VAL A 166 11.08 -8.16 -14.56
N ASP A 167 11.59 -9.31 -15.00
CA ASP A 167 12.31 -9.46 -16.28
C ASP A 167 13.44 -8.44 -16.49
N GLY A 168 14.15 -8.11 -15.40
CA GLY A 168 15.23 -7.12 -15.40
C GLY A 168 14.78 -5.66 -15.38
N GLU A 169 13.47 -5.39 -15.39
CA GLU A 169 12.91 -4.05 -15.35
C GLU A 169 12.39 -3.67 -13.96
N PRO A 170 12.74 -2.47 -13.45
CA PRO A 170 12.24 -2.03 -12.16
C PRO A 170 10.77 -1.62 -12.25
N CYS A 171 9.97 -2.02 -11.26
CA CYS A 171 8.59 -1.59 -11.01
C CYS A 171 8.54 -0.14 -10.49
N CYS A 172 9.19 0.77 -11.19
CA CYS A 172 9.25 2.18 -10.90
C CYS A 172 9.39 2.97 -12.21
N ARG A 173 8.45 3.89 -12.44
CA ARG A 173 8.44 4.79 -13.60
C ARG A 173 7.94 6.17 -13.20
N TYR A 174 8.26 7.17 -14.00
CA TYR A 174 7.69 8.50 -13.86
C TYR A 174 6.23 8.48 -14.28
N MET A 175 5.33 8.80 -13.35
CA MET A 175 3.88 8.75 -13.57
C MET A 175 3.34 10.02 -14.25
N GLY A 176 4.03 11.15 -14.11
CA GLY A 176 3.59 12.44 -14.65
C GLY A 176 3.79 13.60 -13.66
N PRO A 177 3.29 14.79 -14.00
CA PRO A 177 3.41 15.97 -13.16
C PRO A 177 2.61 15.85 -11.85
N ASP A 178 2.97 16.70 -10.90
CA ASP A 178 2.22 16.98 -9.68
C ASP A 178 1.73 15.73 -8.93
N GLY A 179 0.41 15.60 -8.73
CA GLY A 179 -0.25 14.51 -8.02
C GLY A 179 -0.35 13.19 -8.78
N ALA A 180 0.18 13.07 -10.00
CA ALA A 180 -0.01 11.88 -10.85
C ALA A 180 0.40 10.57 -10.16
N GLY A 181 1.50 10.58 -9.40
CA GLY A 181 1.98 9.41 -8.68
C GLY A 181 1.00 8.89 -7.63
N HIS A 182 0.48 9.79 -6.79
CA HIS A 182 -0.55 9.44 -5.80
C HIS A 182 -1.90 9.11 -6.46
N TYR A 183 -2.22 9.71 -7.61
CA TYR A 183 -3.43 9.35 -8.36
C TYR A 183 -3.38 7.91 -8.87
N VAL A 184 -2.26 7.49 -9.48
CA VAL A 184 -2.08 6.10 -9.93
C VAL A 184 -2.16 5.14 -8.74
N LYS A 185 -1.56 5.50 -7.60
CA LYS A 185 -1.65 4.69 -6.37
C LYS A 185 -3.07 4.58 -5.81
N MET A 186 -3.84 5.67 -5.86
CA MET A 186 -5.25 5.66 -5.49
C MET A 186 -6.03 4.67 -6.36
N VAL A 187 -5.84 4.71 -7.68
CA VAL A 187 -6.47 3.77 -8.62
C VAL A 187 -6.04 2.32 -8.34
N HIS A 188 -4.74 2.06 -8.11
CA HIS A 188 -4.25 0.73 -7.67
C HIS A 188 -5.04 0.22 -6.46
N ASN A 189 -5.26 1.04 -5.44
CA ASN A 189 -6.05 0.66 -4.26
C ASN A 189 -7.53 0.41 -4.58
N GLY A 190 -8.09 1.09 -5.58
CA GLY A 190 -9.43 0.82 -6.07
C GLY A 190 -9.52 -0.55 -6.75
N ILE A 191 -8.56 -0.87 -7.62
CA ILE A 191 -8.47 -2.18 -8.28
C ILE A 191 -8.31 -3.29 -7.24
N GLU A 192 -7.40 -3.12 -6.27
CA GLU A 192 -7.22 -4.05 -5.15
C GLU A 192 -8.54 -4.36 -4.41
N TYR A 193 -9.42 -3.36 -4.24
CA TYR A 193 -10.72 -3.58 -3.60
C TYR A 193 -11.63 -4.45 -4.47
N GLY A 194 -11.64 -4.21 -5.79
CA GLY A 194 -12.36 -5.03 -6.76
C GLY A 194 -11.90 -6.49 -6.73
N ASP A 195 -10.60 -6.73 -6.87
CA ASP A 195 -10.01 -8.08 -6.90
C ASP A 195 -10.35 -8.86 -5.62
N MET A 196 -10.16 -8.23 -4.45
CA MET A 196 -10.52 -8.84 -3.17
C MET A 196 -12.01 -9.22 -3.11
N GLN A 197 -12.90 -8.36 -3.62
CA GLN A 197 -14.33 -8.61 -3.60
C GLN A 197 -14.71 -9.76 -4.55
N LEU A 198 -14.14 -9.80 -5.76
CA LEU A 198 -14.35 -10.89 -6.71
C LEU A 198 -13.91 -12.24 -6.12
N ILE A 199 -12.73 -12.27 -5.47
CA ILE A 199 -12.24 -13.45 -4.75
C ILE A 199 -13.19 -13.86 -3.61
N CYS A 200 -13.71 -12.89 -2.84
CA CYS A 200 -14.69 -13.16 -1.79
C CYS A 200 -15.99 -13.76 -2.34
N GLU A 201 -16.45 -13.33 -3.51
CA GLU A 201 -17.65 -13.89 -4.17
C GLU A 201 -17.42 -15.30 -4.67
N ALA A 202 -16.27 -15.57 -5.31
CA ALA A 202 -15.87 -16.93 -5.69
C ALA A 202 -15.83 -17.86 -4.47
N TYR A 203 -15.19 -17.42 -3.38
CA TYR A 203 -15.19 -18.12 -2.10
C TYR A 203 -16.62 -18.39 -1.58
N ALA A 204 -17.50 -17.38 -1.59
CA ALA A 204 -18.86 -17.50 -1.09
C ALA A 204 -19.69 -18.51 -1.90
N ILE A 205 -19.51 -18.58 -3.22
CA ILE A 205 -20.16 -19.57 -4.07
C ILE A 205 -19.66 -20.98 -3.74
N LEU A 206 -18.33 -21.19 -3.73
CA LEU A 206 -17.74 -22.49 -3.43
C LEU A 206 -18.11 -23.00 -2.04
N LYS A 207 -18.10 -22.12 -1.02
CA LYS A 207 -18.50 -22.48 0.34
C LYS A 207 -19.99 -22.75 0.47
N ASN A 208 -20.84 -21.84 0.01
CA ASN A 208 -22.29 -21.90 0.31
C ASN A 208 -23.07 -22.80 -0.65
N VAL A 209 -22.60 -22.97 -1.90
CA VAL A 209 -23.27 -23.80 -2.91
C VAL A 209 -22.68 -25.21 -2.95
N LEU A 210 -21.34 -25.33 -2.97
CA LEU A 210 -20.67 -26.64 -3.01
C LEU A 210 -20.36 -27.21 -1.62
N GLY A 211 -20.50 -26.43 -0.55
CA GLY A 211 -20.22 -26.89 0.81
C GLY A 211 -18.73 -27.16 1.04
N MET A 212 -17.83 -26.49 0.30
CA MET A 212 -16.41 -26.69 0.46
C MET A 212 -15.92 -26.18 1.82
N ASP A 213 -15.11 -26.98 2.50
CA ASP A 213 -14.43 -26.58 3.72
C ASP A 213 -13.11 -25.84 3.44
N ALA A 214 -12.47 -25.33 4.49
CA ALA A 214 -11.25 -24.54 4.34
C ALA A 214 -10.11 -25.33 3.65
N PRO A 215 -9.80 -26.60 3.99
CA PRO A 215 -8.83 -27.38 3.23
C PRO A 215 -9.14 -27.52 1.74
N GLN A 216 -10.39 -27.80 1.36
CA GLN A 216 -10.80 -27.90 -0.04
C GLN A 216 -10.67 -26.58 -0.80
N LEU A 217 -11.04 -25.48 -0.15
CA LEU A 217 -10.86 -24.13 -0.69
C LEU A 217 -9.36 -23.81 -0.87
N ALA A 218 -8.54 -24.16 0.12
CA ALA A 218 -7.09 -23.99 0.07
C ALA A 218 -6.49 -24.67 -1.17
N GLU A 219 -6.83 -25.92 -1.45
CA GLU A 219 -6.34 -26.64 -2.63
C GLU A 219 -6.89 -26.07 -3.93
N THR A 220 -8.17 -25.67 -3.97
CA THR A 220 -8.79 -25.06 -5.16
C THR A 220 -8.07 -23.78 -5.56
N PHE A 221 -7.86 -22.85 -4.62
CA PHE A 221 -7.15 -21.60 -4.89
C PHE A 221 -5.66 -21.80 -5.15
N THR A 222 -5.01 -22.81 -4.55
CA THR A 222 -3.64 -23.20 -4.89
C THR A 222 -3.54 -23.69 -6.33
N GLU A 223 -4.52 -24.44 -6.82
CA GLU A 223 -4.55 -24.90 -8.21
C GLU A 223 -4.82 -23.74 -9.18
N TRP A 224 -5.76 -22.85 -8.85
CA TRP A 224 -6.02 -21.66 -9.66
C TRP A 224 -4.78 -20.77 -9.83
N ASN A 225 -3.94 -20.67 -8.79
CA ASN A 225 -2.70 -19.89 -8.85
C ASN A 225 -1.60 -20.49 -9.74
N LYS A 226 -1.79 -21.69 -10.31
CA LYS A 226 -0.85 -22.27 -11.28
C LYS A 226 -1.24 -21.94 -12.73
N GLY A 227 -2.42 -21.36 -12.93
CA GLY A 227 -2.97 -21.02 -14.24
C GLY A 227 -3.02 -19.51 -14.47
N GLU A 228 -4.04 -19.06 -15.20
CA GLU A 228 -4.22 -17.65 -15.58
C GLU A 228 -4.50 -16.70 -14.40
N LEU A 229 -4.94 -17.23 -13.27
CA LEU A 229 -5.20 -16.47 -12.04
C LEU A 229 -3.96 -16.34 -11.14
N ASP A 230 -2.77 -16.73 -11.60
CA ASP A 230 -1.53 -16.56 -10.85
C ASP A 230 -1.35 -15.11 -10.40
N SER A 231 -1.54 -14.90 -9.09
CA SER A 231 -1.51 -13.58 -8.50
C SER A 231 -1.29 -13.66 -6.99
N TYR A 232 -0.66 -12.64 -6.44
CA TYR A 232 -0.40 -12.58 -5.00
C TYR A 232 -1.68 -12.70 -4.15
N LEU A 233 -2.81 -12.12 -4.58
CA LEU A 233 -4.07 -12.19 -3.83
C LEU A 233 -4.66 -13.60 -3.81
N ILE A 234 -4.55 -14.35 -4.90
CA ILE A 234 -4.98 -15.76 -4.95
C ILE A 234 -4.03 -16.62 -4.10
N GLU A 235 -2.71 -16.40 -4.19
CA GLU A 235 -1.71 -17.08 -3.37
C GLU A 235 -2.01 -16.93 -1.87
N ILE A 236 -2.14 -15.70 -1.36
CA ILE A 236 -2.40 -15.47 0.07
C ILE A 236 -3.78 -15.98 0.48
N THR A 237 -4.77 -15.95 -0.41
CA THR A 237 -6.11 -16.50 -0.14
C THR A 237 -6.01 -18.00 0.12
N SER A 238 -5.23 -18.73 -0.69
CA SER A 238 -4.96 -20.14 -0.45
C SER A 238 -4.26 -20.38 0.89
N GLN A 239 -3.32 -19.51 1.28
CA GLN A 239 -2.62 -19.63 2.57
C GLN A 239 -3.52 -19.31 3.77
N ILE A 240 -4.44 -18.35 3.64
CA ILE A 240 -5.40 -17.96 4.68
C ILE A 240 -6.28 -19.14 5.07
N PHE A 241 -6.77 -19.92 4.10
CA PHE A 241 -7.58 -21.11 4.36
C PHE A 241 -6.84 -22.20 5.16
N ARG A 242 -5.51 -22.21 5.14
CA ARG A 242 -4.67 -23.17 5.89
C ARG A 242 -4.38 -22.73 7.32
N LYS A 243 -4.70 -21.48 7.70
CA LYS A 243 -4.44 -21.00 9.06
C LYS A 243 -5.51 -21.53 10.01
N ILE A 244 -5.04 -22.16 11.09
CA ILE A 244 -5.88 -22.65 12.18
C ILE A 244 -5.75 -21.69 13.35
N ASP A 245 -6.89 -21.35 13.93
CA ASP A 245 -6.96 -20.58 15.17
C ASP A 245 -6.53 -21.47 16.35
N PRO A 246 -5.47 -21.10 17.10
CA PRO A 246 -4.96 -21.94 18.19
C PRO A 246 -5.93 -22.07 19.36
N ASP A 247 -6.83 -21.09 19.55
CA ASP A 247 -7.75 -21.07 20.69
C ASP A 247 -8.98 -21.95 20.46
N THR A 248 -9.53 -21.96 19.24
CA THR A 248 -10.74 -22.72 18.89
C THR A 248 -10.48 -24.01 18.13
N GLY A 249 -9.28 -24.19 17.56
CA GLY A 249 -8.94 -25.31 16.67
C GLY A 249 -9.65 -25.29 15.31
N LYS A 250 -10.36 -24.20 14.99
CA LYS A 250 -11.09 -24.02 13.72
C LYS A 250 -10.24 -23.29 12.68
N PRO A 251 -10.59 -23.35 11.38
CA PRO A 251 -10.00 -22.45 10.40
C PRO A 251 -10.13 -20.99 10.86
N LEU A 252 -9.01 -20.26 10.91
CA LEU A 252 -8.95 -18.90 11.43
C LEU A 252 -9.92 -17.97 10.68
N VAL A 253 -10.05 -18.17 9.37
CA VAL A 253 -10.98 -17.40 8.52
C VAL A 253 -12.45 -17.52 8.96
N ASP A 254 -12.84 -18.62 9.60
CA ASP A 254 -14.22 -18.84 10.05
C ASP A 254 -14.54 -18.17 11.39
N VAL A 255 -13.52 -17.76 12.14
CA VAL A 255 -13.67 -17.07 13.43
C VAL A 255 -13.39 -15.57 13.35
N ILE A 256 -12.88 -15.09 12.22
CA ILE A 256 -12.73 -13.65 11.95
C ILE A 256 -14.12 -13.02 11.77
N LEU A 257 -14.36 -11.91 12.47
CA LEU A 257 -15.57 -11.14 12.32
C LEU A 257 -15.69 -10.56 10.90
N ASP A 258 -16.83 -10.80 10.26
CA ASP A 258 -17.18 -10.35 8.90
C ASP A 258 -17.52 -8.85 8.83
N LYS A 259 -16.63 -8.00 9.35
CA LYS A 259 -16.67 -6.53 9.28
C LYS A 259 -15.40 -6.04 8.57
N ALA A 260 -15.49 -5.79 7.28
CA ALA A 260 -14.35 -5.28 6.52
C ALA A 260 -14.06 -3.81 6.90
N GLY A 261 -12.81 -3.55 7.31
CA GLY A 261 -12.30 -2.19 7.46
C GLY A 261 -11.93 -1.56 6.11
N GLN A 262 -11.89 -0.23 6.08
CA GLN A 262 -11.31 0.53 4.97
C GLN A 262 -10.66 1.82 5.47
N LYS A 263 -9.57 2.23 4.82
CA LYS A 263 -8.80 3.43 5.18
C LYS A 263 -9.19 4.68 4.38
N GLY A 264 -10.24 4.59 3.56
CA GLY A 264 -10.77 5.68 2.74
C GLY A 264 -10.23 5.75 1.30
N THR A 265 -9.12 5.08 0.99
CA THR A 265 -8.51 5.14 -0.35
C THR A 265 -9.41 4.60 -1.47
N GLY A 266 -10.18 3.53 -1.22
CA GLY A 266 -11.16 3.02 -2.20
C GLY A 266 -12.30 4.01 -2.47
N ILE A 267 -12.72 4.78 -1.46
CA ILE A 267 -13.74 5.84 -1.63
C ILE A 267 -13.19 6.97 -2.50
N TRP A 268 -11.92 7.33 -2.37
CA TRP A 268 -11.31 8.39 -3.20
C TRP A 268 -11.33 8.03 -4.69
N THR A 269 -11.08 6.77 -5.04
CA THR A 269 -11.19 6.30 -6.43
C THR A 269 -12.61 6.49 -6.97
N LEU A 270 -13.62 6.15 -6.17
CA LEU A 270 -15.04 6.35 -6.53
C LEU A 270 -15.39 7.82 -6.69
N GLN A 271 -14.99 8.68 -5.75
CA GLN A 271 -15.23 10.12 -5.82
C GLN A 271 -14.59 10.75 -7.06
N SER A 272 -13.35 10.36 -7.37
CA SER A 272 -12.66 10.82 -8.57
C SER A 272 -13.37 10.38 -9.86
N ALA A 273 -13.80 9.12 -9.91
CA ALA A 273 -14.52 8.59 -11.07
C ALA A 273 -15.85 9.32 -11.31
N ILE A 274 -16.61 9.62 -10.24
CA ILE A 274 -17.84 10.42 -10.32
C ILE A 274 -17.54 11.83 -10.85
N GLN A 275 -16.52 12.50 -10.31
CA GLN A 275 -16.14 13.85 -10.76
C GLN A 275 -15.74 13.87 -12.24
N GLN A 276 -15.13 12.79 -12.74
CA GLN A 276 -14.69 12.66 -14.13
C GLN A 276 -15.76 12.02 -15.04
N SER A 277 -16.93 11.67 -14.51
CA SER A 277 -17.97 10.94 -15.25
C SER A 277 -17.49 9.61 -15.86
N VAL A 278 -16.63 8.88 -15.13
CA VAL A 278 -16.11 7.55 -15.51
C VAL A 278 -16.82 6.46 -14.72
N VAL A 279 -17.25 5.41 -15.41
CA VAL A 279 -17.95 4.26 -14.81
C VAL A 279 -16.95 3.22 -14.31
N ILE A 280 -17.01 2.90 -13.01
CA ILE A 280 -16.17 1.88 -12.36
C ILE A 280 -17.00 0.95 -11.46
N SER A 281 -18.02 0.31 -12.05
CA SER A 281 -19.04 -0.47 -11.33
C SER A 281 -18.47 -1.55 -10.39
N THR A 282 -17.43 -2.28 -10.81
CA THR A 282 -16.80 -3.35 -10.00
C THR A 282 -16.18 -2.79 -8.72
N ILE A 283 -15.43 -1.69 -8.83
CA ILE A 283 -14.82 -1.02 -7.67
C ILE A 283 -15.90 -0.43 -6.77
N ASN A 284 -16.97 0.14 -7.35
CA ASN A 284 -18.10 0.64 -6.58
C ASN A 284 -18.76 -0.48 -5.75
N ALA A 285 -19.08 -1.61 -6.38
CA ALA A 285 -19.67 -2.77 -5.70
C ALA A 285 -18.77 -3.28 -4.56
N ALA A 286 -17.45 -3.29 -4.75
CA ALA A 286 -16.50 -3.66 -3.70
C ALA A 286 -16.51 -2.68 -2.50
N VAL A 287 -16.65 -1.37 -2.74
CA VAL A 287 -16.80 -0.38 -1.66
C VAL A 287 -18.13 -0.58 -0.94
N GLU A 288 -19.23 -0.77 -1.66
CA GLU A 288 -20.56 -1.02 -1.09
C GLU A 288 -20.58 -2.29 -0.24
N ALA A 289 -19.97 -3.38 -0.71
CA ALA A 289 -19.87 -4.63 0.04
C ALA A 289 -19.16 -4.44 1.39
N ARG A 290 -18.09 -3.64 1.43
CA ARG A 290 -17.42 -3.29 2.70
C ARG A 290 -18.32 -2.47 3.61
N VAL A 291 -19.02 -1.46 3.08
CA VAL A 291 -19.98 -0.65 3.84
C VAL A 291 -21.07 -1.53 4.44
N ILE A 292 -21.67 -2.42 3.66
CA ILE A 292 -22.71 -3.36 4.12
C ILE A 292 -22.14 -4.31 5.19
N SER A 293 -20.94 -4.85 4.98
CA SER A 293 -20.29 -5.75 5.95
C SER A 293 -20.10 -5.09 7.32
N SER A 294 -19.76 -3.80 7.35
CA SER A 294 -19.52 -3.04 8.59
C SER A 294 -20.77 -2.93 9.47
N ARG A 295 -21.97 -2.95 8.86
CA ARG A 295 -23.28 -2.90 9.53
C ARG A 295 -23.74 -4.27 10.06
N LYS A 296 -22.85 -5.01 10.73
CA LYS A 296 -23.12 -6.38 11.21
C LYS A 296 -24.39 -6.50 12.04
N ASP A 297 -24.60 -5.60 12.99
CA ASP A 297 -25.71 -5.72 13.94
C ASP A 297 -27.06 -5.55 13.22
N GLU A 298 -27.13 -4.60 12.28
CA GLU A 298 -28.26 -4.44 11.37
C GLU A 298 -28.47 -5.69 10.48
N ARG A 299 -27.40 -6.27 9.93
CA ARG A 299 -27.49 -7.49 9.10
C ARG A 299 -28.01 -8.69 9.92
N VAL A 300 -27.55 -8.86 11.15
CA VAL A 300 -27.99 -9.94 12.06
C VAL A 300 -29.43 -9.74 12.51
N ALA A 301 -29.86 -8.50 12.75
CA ALA A 301 -31.26 -8.20 13.03
C ALA A 301 -32.14 -8.48 11.82
N SER A 302 -31.71 -8.03 10.64
CA SER A 302 -32.45 -8.17 9.38
C SER A 302 -32.59 -9.63 8.94
N SER A 303 -31.58 -10.48 9.16
CA SER A 303 -31.63 -11.90 8.78
C SER A 303 -32.72 -12.70 9.50
N LYS A 304 -33.21 -12.20 10.65
CA LYS A 304 -34.32 -12.81 11.42
C LYS A 304 -35.71 -12.44 10.90
N ILE A 305 -35.81 -11.39 10.08
CA ILE A 305 -37.08 -10.80 9.66
C ILE A 305 -37.28 -10.94 8.14
N LEU A 306 -36.20 -10.76 7.36
CA LEU A 306 -36.26 -10.85 5.91
C LEU A 306 -36.38 -12.33 5.47
N PRO A 307 -37.28 -12.63 4.51
CA PRO A 307 -37.41 -13.97 3.99
C PRO A 307 -36.11 -14.42 3.32
N GLN A 308 -35.62 -15.59 3.73
CA GLN A 308 -34.45 -16.21 3.12
C GLN A 308 -34.90 -17.16 2.00
N PRO A 309 -34.25 -17.15 0.83
CA PRO A 309 -34.47 -18.20 -0.16
C PRO A 309 -34.16 -19.55 0.50
N LYS A 310 -34.92 -20.61 0.15
CA LYS A 310 -34.60 -21.97 0.59
C LYS A 310 -33.62 -22.57 -0.44
N PRO A 311 -32.30 -22.55 -0.21
CA PRO A 311 -31.36 -23.08 -1.19
C PRO A 311 -31.63 -24.58 -1.37
N LYS A 312 -31.82 -25.00 -2.62
CA LYS A 312 -31.80 -26.43 -2.95
C LYS A 312 -30.35 -26.89 -2.91
N LYS A 313 -30.11 -28.10 -2.42
CA LYS A 313 -28.78 -28.73 -2.50
C LYS A 313 -28.38 -28.80 -3.97
N PHE A 314 -27.19 -28.30 -4.29
CA PHE A 314 -26.66 -28.37 -5.64
C PHE A 314 -26.46 -29.85 -6.03
N THR A 315 -27.01 -30.24 -7.18
CA THR A 315 -26.99 -31.62 -7.71
C THR A 315 -26.29 -31.72 -9.06
N GLY A 316 -25.76 -30.60 -9.58
CA GLY A 316 -24.99 -30.58 -10.82
C GLY A 316 -23.56 -31.08 -10.62
N ASP A 317 -22.77 -31.02 -11.69
CA ASP A 317 -21.37 -31.39 -11.66
C ASP A 317 -20.55 -30.38 -10.84
N ARG A 318 -19.85 -30.88 -9.80
CA ARG A 318 -19.07 -30.03 -8.90
C ARG A 318 -17.84 -29.45 -9.59
N GLY A 319 -17.14 -30.23 -10.41
CA GLY A 319 -15.95 -29.78 -11.15
C GLY A 319 -16.31 -28.71 -12.16
N GLN A 320 -17.40 -28.91 -12.89
CA GLN A 320 -17.94 -27.93 -13.83
C GLN A 320 -18.28 -26.60 -13.13
N LEU A 321 -18.87 -26.64 -11.94
CA LEU A 321 -19.14 -25.41 -11.18
C LEU A 321 -17.85 -24.74 -10.68
N VAL A 322 -16.84 -25.50 -10.23
CA VAL A 322 -15.53 -24.96 -9.84
C VAL A 322 -14.88 -24.24 -11.03
N ASP A 323 -14.85 -24.86 -12.20
CA ASP A 323 -14.29 -24.26 -13.42
C ASP A 323 -15.11 -23.05 -13.87
N ALA A 324 -16.44 -23.10 -13.77
CA ALA A 324 -17.30 -21.96 -14.10
C ALA A 324 -17.06 -20.77 -13.17
N VAL A 325 -16.86 -21.00 -11.86
CA VAL A 325 -16.50 -19.94 -10.91
C VAL A 325 -15.11 -19.40 -11.23
N ARG A 326 -14.13 -20.27 -11.54
CA ARG A 326 -12.79 -19.85 -11.95
C ARG A 326 -12.82 -18.95 -13.17
N ASN A 327 -13.55 -19.34 -14.22
CA ASN A 327 -13.60 -18.58 -15.47
C ASN A 327 -14.43 -17.29 -15.36
N ALA A 328 -15.30 -17.19 -14.36
CA ALA A 328 -16.08 -15.98 -14.08
C ALA A 328 -15.30 -14.96 -13.23
N LEU A 329 -14.34 -15.44 -12.44
CA LEU A 329 -13.37 -14.65 -11.68
C LEU A 329 -12.29 -14.10 -12.62
#